data_AF-A0A5C7JLS8-F1
#
_entry.id   AF-A0A5C7JLS8-F1
#
_cell.length_a   1.000
_cell.length_b   1.000
_cell.length_c   1.000
_cell.angle_alpha   90.00
_cell.angle_beta   90.00
_cell.angle_gamma   90.00
#
_symmetry.space_group_name_H-M   'P 1'
#
loop_
_entity.id
_entity.type
_entity.pdbx_description
1 polymer ?
#
loop_
_entity_poly.entity_id
_entity_poly.type
_entity_poly.pdbx_seq_one_letter_code
_entity_poly.pdbx_strand_id
1 'polypeptide(L)'
;MKFNLSNLVKLNITPDLYFILYCLVNNIDYPWKTEDYDSQIKYLEDNHFISIKDDVIIIRGKTELLFDVQKESLKQEYISNELDWVQEYIDLWPKGIKSGNRLIRPNLTSAKNKLNTFINKYKYSKEDILKATKKYINEFAEHNYKMITCGDYFIEKFGSSLLASYIDNLDSMEDVSTGNYFKLV
;
A
#
# COMPACT_ATOMS: atom_id res chain seq x y z
N MET A 1 -29.77 3.64 15.84
CA MET A 1 -29.49 2.64 14.78
C MET A 1 -30.81 2.12 14.23
N LYS A 2 -31.13 2.31 12.95
CA LYS A 2 -32.33 1.73 12.32
C LYS A 2 -31.95 0.39 11.69
N PHE A 3 -32.41 -0.70 12.29
CA PHE A 3 -32.22 -2.06 11.77
C PHE A 3 -33.02 -2.23 10.46
N ASN A 4 -32.33 -2.40 9.32
CA ASN A 4 -32.97 -2.50 8.00
C ASN A 4 -32.93 -3.94 7.47
N LEU A 5 -33.98 -4.71 7.79
CA LEU A 5 -34.20 -6.08 7.33
C LEU A 5 -34.07 -6.24 5.81
N SER A 6 -34.47 -5.23 5.04
CA SER A 6 -34.42 -5.27 3.58
C SER A 6 -32.98 -5.34 3.05
N ASN A 7 -32.02 -4.73 3.75
CA ASN A 7 -30.61 -4.78 3.37
C ASN A 7 -30.01 -6.15 3.69
N LEU A 8 -30.43 -6.79 4.78
CA LEU A 8 -29.94 -8.12 5.14
C LEU A 8 -30.32 -9.17 4.10
N VAL A 9 -31.59 -9.16 3.68
CA VAL A 9 -32.10 -10.07 2.64
C VAL A 9 -31.37 -9.82 1.31
N LYS A 10 -31.20 -8.55 0.90
CA LYS A 10 -30.50 -8.20 -0.35
C LYS A 10 -29.04 -8.65 -0.36
N LEU A 11 -28.37 -8.60 0.78
CA LEU A 11 -26.96 -8.94 0.91
C LEU A 11 -26.72 -10.41 1.27
N ASN A 12 -27.78 -11.22 1.35
CA ASN A 12 -27.74 -12.64 1.72
C ASN A 12 -26.96 -12.87 3.03
N ILE A 13 -27.26 -12.08 4.06
CA ILE A 13 -26.61 -12.19 5.37
C ILE A 13 -27.60 -12.76 6.39
N THR A 14 -27.15 -13.79 7.13
CA THR A 14 -27.93 -14.39 8.21
C THR A 14 -27.82 -13.54 9.48
N PRO A 15 -28.72 -13.72 10.47
CA PRO A 15 -28.61 -13.04 11.77
C PRO A 15 -27.26 -13.27 12.45
N ASP A 16 -26.72 -14.48 12.37
CA ASP A 16 -25.43 -14.83 12.99
C ASP A 16 -24.27 -14.08 12.33
N LEU A 17 -24.22 -14.08 11.00
CA LEU A 17 -23.22 -13.33 10.23
C LEU A 17 -23.32 -11.82 10.48
N TYR A 18 -24.55 -11.31 10.61
CA TYR A 18 -24.78 -9.91 10.95
C TYR A 18 -24.23 -9.57 12.34
N PHE A 19 -24.46 -10.44 13.32
CA PHE A 19 -23.98 -10.22 14.68
C PHE A 19 -22.45 -10.30 14.77
N ILE A 20 -21.81 -11.23 14.04
CA ILE A 20 -20.35 -11.29 13.91
C ILE A 20 -19.82 -9.99 13.32
N LEU A 21 -20.39 -9.50 12.21
CA LEU A 21 -19.99 -8.21 11.64
C LEU A 21 -20.20 -7.05 12.61
N TYR A 22 -21.29 -7.03 13.37
CA TYR A 22 -21.53 -6.01 14.38
C TYR A 22 -20.43 -6.01 15.45
N CYS A 23 -20.05 -7.19 15.95
CA CYS A 23 -18.93 -7.34 16.88
C CYS A 23 -17.62 -6.80 16.28
N LEU A 24 -17.30 -7.18 15.05
CA LEU A 24 -16.08 -6.72 14.36
C LEU A 24 -16.05 -5.20 14.15
N VAL A 25 -17.15 -4.61 13.69
CA VAL A 25 -17.25 -3.16 13.42
C VAL A 25 -17.12 -2.34 14.70
N ASN A 26 -17.64 -2.85 15.82
CA ASN A 26 -17.65 -2.14 17.10
C ASN A 26 -16.48 -2.54 18.02
N ASN A 27 -15.54 -3.35 17.53
CA ASN A 27 -14.42 -3.87 18.31
C ASN A 27 -14.87 -4.57 19.61
N ILE A 28 -15.91 -5.40 19.51
CA ILE A 28 -16.45 -6.20 20.61
C ILE A 28 -16.02 -7.65 20.37
N ASP A 29 -15.48 -8.30 21.40
CA ASP A 29 -15.22 -9.73 21.35
C ASP A 29 -16.51 -10.52 21.08
N TYR A 30 -16.47 -11.38 20.07
CA TYR A 30 -17.56 -12.28 19.77
C TYR A 30 -17.55 -13.47 20.76
N PRO A 31 -18.59 -13.63 21.60
CA PRO A 31 -18.55 -14.57 22.72
C PRO A 31 -18.86 -16.02 22.34
N TRP A 32 -19.38 -16.27 21.13
CA TRP A 32 -19.86 -17.60 20.71
C TRP A 32 -19.04 -18.16 19.56
N LYS A 33 -17.72 -18.28 19.74
CA LYS A 33 -16.84 -18.95 18.79
C LYS A 33 -17.19 -20.46 18.75
N THR A 34 -18.17 -20.79 17.92
CA THR A 34 -18.59 -22.16 17.63
C THR A 34 -17.63 -22.80 16.62
N GLU A 35 -17.79 -24.10 16.37
CA GLU A 35 -17.03 -24.82 15.33
C GLU A 35 -17.20 -24.20 13.94
N ASP A 36 -18.31 -23.50 13.69
CA ASP A 36 -18.61 -22.84 12.41
C ASP A 36 -18.02 -21.43 12.28
N TYR A 37 -17.41 -20.88 13.34
CA TYR A 37 -16.95 -19.48 13.36
C TYR A 37 -15.97 -19.17 12.23
N ASP A 38 -15.00 -20.05 11.98
CA ASP A 38 -14.01 -19.85 10.91
C ASP A 38 -14.65 -19.88 9.51
N SER A 39 -15.64 -20.75 9.32
CA SER A 39 -16.41 -20.82 8.07
C SER A 39 -17.25 -19.55 7.85
N GLN A 40 -17.80 -18.98 8.92
CA GLN A 40 -18.55 -17.73 8.89
C GLN A 40 -17.64 -16.53 8.57
N ILE A 41 -16.45 -16.47 9.18
CA ILE A 41 -15.43 -15.45 8.86
C ILE A 41 -15.01 -15.55 7.39
N LYS A 42 -14.75 -16.77 6.91
CA LYS A 42 -14.43 -17.02 5.50
C LYS A 42 -15.54 -16.57 4.56
N TYR A 43 -16.81 -16.87 4.89
CA TYR A 43 -17.95 -16.38 4.11
C TYR A 43 -17.96 -14.85 4.02
N LEU A 44 -17.72 -14.15 5.12
CA LEU A 44 -17.69 -12.68 5.15
C LEU A 44 -16.55 -12.11 4.29
N GLU A 45 -15.40 -12.77 4.26
CA GLU A 45 -14.27 -12.39 3.40
C GLU A 45 -14.56 -12.66 1.92
N ASP A 46 -14.96 -13.88 1.57
CA ASP A 46 -15.29 -14.31 0.20
C ASP A 46 -16.38 -13.44 -0.43
N ASN A 47 -17.30 -12.93 0.41
CA ASN A 47 -18.41 -12.08 -0.03
C ASN A 47 -18.13 -10.57 0.08
N HIS A 48 -16.91 -10.14 0.37
CA HIS A 48 -16.50 -8.73 0.42
C HIS A 48 -17.19 -7.89 1.51
N PHE A 49 -17.51 -8.49 2.66
CA PHE A 49 -17.90 -7.75 3.86
C PHE A 49 -16.66 -7.31 4.66
N ILE A 50 -15.64 -8.17 4.70
CA ILE A 50 -14.35 -7.91 5.35
C ILE A 50 -13.20 -8.34 4.43
N SER A 51 -11.96 -8.09 4.86
CA SER A 51 -10.74 -8.61 4.27
C SER A 51 -9.71 -8.77 5.37
N ILE A 52 -9.05 -9.91 5.42
CA ILE A 52 -8.06 -10.22 6.45
C ILE A 52 -6.68 -10.05 5.82
N LYS A 53 -5.82 -9.24 6.43
CA LYS A 53 -4.43 -9.03 6.01
C LYS A 53 -3.53 -8.91 7.22
N ASP A 54 -2.50 -9.74 7.31
CA ASP A 54 -1.53 -9.71 8.41
C ASP A 54 -2.23 -9.72 9.80
N ASP A 55 -3.23 -10.59 9.95
CA ASP A 55 -4.09 -10.71 11.14
C ASP A 55 -4.96 -9.47 11.47
N VAL A 56 -5.05 -8.52 10.54
CA VAL A 56 -5.90 -7.32 10.64
C VAL A 56 -7.16 -7.48 9.80
N ILE A 57 -8.31 -7.22 10.41
CA ILE A 57 -9.62 -7.21 9.74
C ILE A 57 -9.90 -5.81 9.19
N ILE A 58 -10.12 -5.73 7.88
CA ILE A 58 -10.44 -4.51 7.14
C ILE A 58 -11.90 -4.57 6.70
N ILE A 59 -12.71 -3.60 7.13
CA ILE A 59 -14.11 -3.47 6.74
C ILE A 59 -14.24 -3.05 5.26
N ARG A 60 -15.20 -3.63 4.54
CA ARG A 60 -15.43 -3.40 3.10
C ARG A 60 -16.82 -2.82 2.83
N GLY A 61 -17.03 -2.38 1.58
CA GLY A 61 -18.20 -1.61 1.17
C GLY A 61 -19.55 -2.27 1.47
N LYS A 62 -19.68 -3.61 1.47
CA LYS A 62 -20.96 -4.24 1.85
C LYS A 62 -21.31 -4.07 3.33
N THR A 63 -20.30 -4.01 4.19
CA THR A 63 -20.49 -3.76 5.63
C THR A 63 -20.85 -2.29 5.90
N GLU A 64 -20.30 -1.36 5.11
CA GLU A 64 -20.68 0.06 5.17
C GLU A 64 -22.16 0.30 4.78
N LEU A 65 -22.78 -0.60 4.02
CA LEU A 65 -24.22 -0.55 3.71
C LEU A 65 -25.11 -1.02 4.88
N LEU A 66 -24.54 -1.73 5.85
CA LEU A 66 -25.23 -2.32 6.99
C LEU A 66 -25.06 -1.51 8.27
N PHE A 67 -23.91 -0.87 8.42
CA PHE A 67 -23.56 -0.11 9.61
C PHE A 67 -23.19 1.32 9.22
N ASP A 68 -23.60 2.27 10.05
CA ASP A 68 -23.14 3.66 9.94
C ASP A 68 -21.71 3.69 10.50
N VAL A 69 -20.77 3.16 9.71
CA VAL A 69 -19.36 3.04 10.11
C VAL A 69 -18.79 4.46 10.11
N GLN A 70 -18.78 5.07 11.28
CA GLN A 70 -17.95 6.24 11.56
C GLN A 70 -16.51 5.82 11.24
N LYS A 71 -15.94 6.41 10.18
CA LYS A 71 -14.59 6.08 9.66
C LYS A 71 -13.49 6.36 10.69
N GLU A 72 -13.85 6.90 11.86
CA GLU A 72 -12.96 7.21 12.96
C GLU A 72 -12.26 5.99 13.60
N SER A 73 -12.79 4.76 13.56
CA SER A 73 -12.22 3.63 14.33
C SER A 73 -11.36 2.60 13.56
N LEU A 74 -11.11 2.79 12.25
CA LEU A 74 -10.21 1.90 11.47
C LEU A 74 -9.08 2.65 10.76
N LYS A 75 -8.74 3.83 11.28
CA LYS A 75 -7.34 4.21 11.24
C LYS A 75 -6.64 3.20 12.15
N GLN A 76 -6.05 2.16 11.55
CA GLN A 76 -4.72 1.77 12.01
C GLN A 76 -4.01 3.07 12.38
N GLU A 77 -3.26 3.06 13.46
CA GLU A 77 -2.30 4.10 13.78
C GLU A 77 -1.19 4.11 12.69
N TYR A 78 -1.57 4.26 11.42
CA TYR A 78 -0.87 5.11 10.49
C TYR A 78 -0.76 6.43 11.22
N ILE A 79 0.36 6.56 11.92
CA ILE A 79 1.06 7.82 11.98
C ILE A 79 1.16 8.25 10.52
N SER A 80 0.14 8.98 10.07
CA SER A 80 0.17 9.85 8.92
C SER A 80 1.18 10.91 9.34
N ASN A 81 2.46 10.54 9.31
CA ASN A 81 3.50 11.51 9.12
C ASN A 81 3.08 12.17 7.82
N GLU A 82 2.54 13.38 7.91
CA GLU A 82 2.38 14.19 6.72
C GLU A 82 3.79 14.36 6.17
N LEU A 83 4.09 13.57 5.15
CA LEU A 83 5.31 13.71 4.39
C LEU A 83 5.14 15.01 3.58
N ASP A 84 5.58 16.12 4.15
CA ASP A 84 5.60 17.44 3.54
C ASP A 84 6.47 17.50 2.28
N TRP A 85 7.34 16.50 2.09
CA TRP A 85 8.29 16.39 0.99
C TRP A 85 7.86 15.46 -0.15
N VAL A 86 6.65 14.90 -0.16
CA VAL A 86 6.21 14.00 -1.27
C VAL A 86 6.29 14.71 -2.62
N GLN A 87 6.04 16.01 -2.65
CA GLN A 87 6.16 16.80 -3.86
C GLN A 87 7.60 16.83 -4.39
N GLU A 88 8.59 16.93 -3.50
CA GLU A 88 10.02 16.86 -3.86
C GLU A 88 10.34 15.53 -4.54
N TYR A 89 9.85 14.41 -3.98
CA TYR A 89 10.01 13.09 -4.59
C TYR A 89 9.39 13.04 -6.00
N ILE A 90 8.18 13.57 -6.18
CA ILE A 90 7.49 13.58 -7.49
C ILE A 90 8.23 14.44 -8.51
N ASP A 91 8.82 15.55 -8.06
CA ASP A 91 9.53 16.49 -8.92
C ASP A 91 10.85 15.94 -9.46
N LEU A 92 11.42 14.91 -8.84
CA LEU A 92 12.55 14.15 -9.42
C LEU A 92 12.16 13.44 -10.73
N TRP A 93 10.90 13.04 -10.89
CA TRP A 93 10.45 12.29 -12.06
C TRP A 93 10.18 13.21 -13.26
N PRO A 94 10.69 12.88 -14.46
CA PRO A 94 10.51 13.71 -15.65
C PRO A 94 9.03 13.77 -16.07
N LYS A 95 8.61 14.96 -16.51
CA LYS A 95 7.23 15.20 -16.96
C LYS A 95 7.01 14.61 -18.36
N GLY A 96 5.81 14.07 -18.60
CA GLY A 96 5.36 13.62 -19.93
C GLY A 96 5.95 12.30 -20.42
N ILE A 97 6.91 11.71 -19.72
CA ILE A 97 7.50 10.42 -20.07
C ILE A 97 6.55 9.28 -19.68
N LYS A 98 6.42 8.30 -20.57
CA LYS A 98 5.58 7.11 -20.39
C LYS A 98 6.42 5.83 -20.46
N SER A 99 6.04 4.86 -19.65
CA SER A 99 6.50 3.47 -19.76
C SER A 99 5.27 2.61 -20.06
N GLY A 100 5.23 2.04 -21.27
CA GLY A 100 4.00 1.53 -21.86
C GLY A 100 2.95 2.65 -22.00
N ASN A 101 1.73 2.40 -21.51
CA ASN A 101 0.64 3.39 -21.57
C ASN A 101 0.51 4.27 -20.32
N ARG A 102 1.45 4.20 -19.38
CA ARG A 102 1.36 4.90 -18.09
C ARG A 102 2.46 5.95 -17.93
N LEU A 103 2.12 7.11 -17.36
CA LEU A 103 3.11 8.12 -16.97
C LEU A 103 4.04 7.57 -15.90
N ILE A 104 5.35 7.77 -16.07
CA ILE A 104 6.33 7.30 -15.09
C ILE A 104 6.31 8.14 -13.83
N ARG A 105 6.00 9.43 -13.97
CA ARG A 105 5.84 10.35 -12.85
C ARG A 105 4.58 9.98 -12.06
N PRO A 106 4.70 9.66 -10.76
CA PRO A 106 3.56 9.25 -9.95
C PRO A 106 2.66 10.45 -9.63
N ASN A 107 1.40 10.16 -9.31
CA ASN A 107 0.49 11.17 -8.78
C ASN A 107 0.68 11.33 -7.26
N LEU A 108 0.29 12.49 -6.72
CA LEU A 108 0.48 12.85 -5.31
C LEU A 108 -0.08 11.81 -4.34
N THR A 109 -1.33 11.39 -4.56
CA THR A 109 -2.02 10.43 -3.68
C THR A 109 -1.32 9.07 -3.66
N SER A 110 -0.92 8.55 -4.83
CA SER A 110 -0.25 7.25 -4.97
C SER A 110 1.15 7.27 -4.33
N ALA A 111 1.91 8.34 -4.56
CA ALA A 111 3.23 8.51 -3.95
C ALA A 111 3.11 8.63 -2.43
N LYS A 112 2.22 9.50 -1.92
CA LYS A 112 2.03 9.72 -0.47
C LYS A 112 1.66 8.41 0.24
N ASN A 113 0.69 7.67 -0.27
CA ASN A 113 0.25 6.43 0.35
C ASN A 113 1.37 5.39 0.40
N LYS A 114 2.09 5.20 -0.71
CA LYS A 114 3.17 4.21 -0.77
C LYS A 114 4.39 4.62 0.04
N LEU A 115 4.79 5.88 0.03
CA LEU A 115 5.90 6.38 0.83
C LEU A 115 5.61 6.23 2.34
N ASN A 116 4.38 6.51 2.77
CA ASN A 116 3.98 6.29 4.16
C ASN A 116 4.13 4.83 4.58
N THR A 117 3.59 3.89 3.79
CA THR A 117 3.76 2.44 4.05
C THR A 117 5.23 2.05 4.02
N PHE A 118 5.99 2.56 3.04
CA PHE A 118 7.39 2.24 2.83
C PHE A 118 8.28 2.66 4.01
N ILE A 119 8.16 3.91 4.48
CA ILE A 119 8.95 4.43 5.62
C ILE A 119 8.59 3.69 6.90
N ASN A 120 7.31 3.38 7.09
CA ASN A 120 6.88 2.62 8.26
C ASN A 120 7.46 1.20 8.27
N LYS A 121 7.58 0.57 7.10
CA LYS A 121 8.09 -0.79 6.90
C LYS A 121 9.62 -0.88 7.00
N TYR A 122 10.35 -0.01 6.31
CA TYR A 122 11.80 -0.12 6.15
C TYR A 122 12.62 0.88 6.97
N LYS A 123 11.99 1.91 7.57
CA LYS A 123 12.64 2.91 8.44
C LYS A 123 13.75 3.75 7.78
N TYR A 124 13.78 3.85 6.45
CA TYR A 124 14.73 4.71 5.74
C TYR A 124 14.43 6.21 5.92
N SER A 125 15.47 7.04 5.81
CA SER A 125 15.35 8.50 5.90
C SER A 125 14.79 9.12 4.61
N LYS A 126 14.34 10.38 4.69
CA LYS A 126 13.95 11.17 3.51
C LYS A 126 15.13 11.29 2.54
N GLU A 127 16.31 11.56 3.07
CA GLU A 127 17.54 11.80 2.32
C GLU A 127 17.92 10.58 1.49
N ASP A 128 17.89 9.39 2.08
CA ASP A 128 18.18 8.12 1.40
C ASP A 128 17.21 7.88 0.25
N ILE A 129 15.91 8.10 0.50
CA ILE A 129 14.85 7.92 -0.49
C ILE A 129 15.08 8.84 -1.69
N LEU A 130 15.33 10.13 -1.45
CA LEU A 130 15.57 11.10 -2.52
C LEU A 130 16.88 10.82 -3.27
N LYS A 131 17.96 10.44 -2.56
CA LYS A 131 19.26 10.09 -3.15
C LYS A 131 19.15 8.86 -4.06
N ALA A 132 18.54 7.79 -3.57
CA ALA A 132 18.29 6.56 -4.33
C ALA A 132 17.40 6.79 -5.55
N THR A 133 16.33 7.59 -5.39
CA THR A 133 15.42 7.95 -6.48
C THR A 133 16.13 8.74 -7.57
N LYS A 134 16.92 9.76 -7.19
CA LYS A 134 17.68 10.56 -8.14
C LYS A 134 18.69 9.72 -8.91
N LYS A 135 19.41 8.83 -8.23
CA LYS A 135 20.35 7.90 -8.86
C LYS A 135 19.65 7.00 -9.88
N TYR A 136 18.56 6.34 -9.48
CA TYR A 136 17.76 5.52 -10.39
C TYR A 136 17.33 6.29 -11.64
N ILE A 137 16.78 7.49 -11.49
CA ILE A 137 16.30 8.28 -12.63
C ILE A 137 17.46 8.67 -13.56
N ASN A 138 18.63 9.00 -13.00
CA ASN A 138 19.81 9.37 -13.77
C ASN A 138 20.36 8.20 -14.61
N GLU A 139 20.42 6.98 -14.07
CA GLU A 139 20.86 5.78 -14.81
C GLU A 139 20.00 5.53 -16.06
N PHE A 140 18.70 5.83 -15.95
CA PHE A 140 17.76 5.70 -17.06
C PHE A 140 17.74 6.93 -17.98
N ALA A 141 18.18 8.10 -17.53
CA ALA A 141 18.25 9.31 -18.35
C ALA A 141 19.22 9.12 -19.53
N GLU A 142 20.34 8.45 -19.32
CA GLU A 142 21.33 8.10 -20.36
C GLU A 142 20.74 7.21 -21.46
N HIS A 143 19.68 6.46 -21.12
CA HIS A 143 19.03 5.49 -22.00
C HIS A 143 17.64 5.97 -22.46
N ASN A 144 17.39 7.28 -22.48
CA ASN A 144 16.10 7.89 -22.85
C ASN A 144 14.90 7.30 -22.08
N TYR A 145 15.12 6.95 -20.82
CA TYR A 145 14.13 6.36 -19.92
C TYR A 145 13.54 5.03 -20.41
N LYS A 146 14.25 4.32 -21.29
CA LYS A 146 13.80 3.03 -21.83
C LYS A 146 13.62 2.01 -20.71
N MET A 147 12.44 1.39 -20.65
CA MET A 147 12.09 0.36 -19.66
C MET A 147 12.13 0.82 -18.19
N ILE A 148 12.15 2.13 -17.93
CA ILE A 148 12.03 2.65 -16.56
C ILE A 148 10.68 2.23 -15.95
N THR A 149 10.67 1.98 -14.65
CA THR A 149 9.45 1.70 -13.90
C THR A 149 8.68 2.99 -13.59
N CYS A 150 7.39 2.87 -13.27
CA CYS A 150 6.61 4.00 -12.76
C CYS A 150 7.03 4.30 -11.32
N GLY A 151 7.07 5.56 -10.91
CA GLY A 151 7.60 5.93 -9.59
C GLY A 151 6.85 5.33 -8.42
N ASP A 152 5.54 5.14 -8.54
CA ASP A 152 4.79 4.42 -7.51
C ASP A 152 5.15 2.92 -7.44
N TYR A 153 5.55 2.30 -8.55
CA TYR A 153 6.06 0.93 -8.58
C TYR A 153 7.53 0.83 -8.15
N PHE A 154 8.30 1.89 -8.34
CA PHE A 154 9.65 2.00 -7.80
C PHE A 154 9.62 1.91 -6.27
N ILE A 155 8.67 2.61 -5.62
CA ILE A 155 8.48 2.54 -4.16
C ILE A 155 8.09 1.12 -3.74
N GLU A 156 7.02 0.55 -4.32
CA GLU A 156 6.64 -0.84 -4.05
C GLU A 156 5.69 -1.39 -5.13
N LYS A 157 5.88 -2.64 -5.52
CA LYS A 157 4.97 -3.39 -6.40
C LYS A 157 4.90 -4.85 -5.96
N PHE A 158 3.68 -5.33 -5.69
CA PHE A 158 3.42 -6.71 -5.25
C PHE A 158 4.29 -7.14 -4.05
N GLY A 159 4.47 -6.26 -3.06
CA GLY A 159 5.24 -6.53 -1.85
C GLY A 159 6.77 -6.40 -1.99
N SER A 160 7.28 -6.20 -3.22
CA SER A 160 8.70 -5.95 -3.48
C SER A 160 8.96 -4.46 -3.72
N SER A 161 10.08 -3.95 -3.19
CA SER A 161 10.49 -2.55 -3.35
C SER A 161 11.83 -2.45 -4.07
N LEU A 162 11.83 -1.83 -5.24
CA LEU A 162 13.07 -1.53 -5.97
C LEU A 162 13.81 -0.35 -5.30
N LEU A 163 13.07 0.61 -4.73
CA LEU A 163 13.62 1.70 -3.95
C LEU A 163 14.47 1.20 -2.77
N ALA A 164 13.98 0.21 -2.00
CA ALA A 164 14.76 -0.39 -0.91
C ALA A 164 16.09 -0.95 -1.43
N SER A 165 16.05 -1.71 -2.53
CA SER A 165 17.28 -2.24 -3.15
C SER A 165 18.24 -1.13 -3.58
N TYR A 166 17.75 0.00 -4.10
CA TYR A 166 18.62 1.12 -4.44
C TYR A 166 19.22 1.80 -3.21
N ILE A 167 18.45 1.94 -2.13
CA ILE A 167 18.94 2.52 -0.86
C ILE A 167 20.04 1.65 -0.26
N ASP A 168 19.82 0.33 -0.19
CA ASP A 168 20.79 -0.62 0.36
C ASP A 168 22.13 -0.64 -0.41
N ASN A 169 22.13 -0.18 -1.67
CA ASN A 169 23.31 -0.15 -2.55
C ASN A 169 23.84 1.28 -2.79
N LEU A 170 23.48 2.26 -1.94
CA LEU A 170 23.98 3.63 -2.08
C LEU A 170 25.51 3.71 -1.90
N ASP A 171 26.06 3.00 -0.90
CA ASP A 171 27.48 3.07 -0.55
C ASP A 171 28.37 2.21 -1.46
N SER A 172 27.86 1.06 -1.93
CA SER A 172 28.60 0.09 -2.75
C SER A 172 28.88 0.53 -4.20
N MET A 173 28.47 1.74 -4.58
CA MET A 173 28.56 2.24 -5.96
C MET A 173 29.17 3.64 -6.07
N GLU A 174 29.48 4.32 -4.97
CA GLU A 174 30.29 5.56 -5.00
C GLU A 174 31.76 5.27 -5.39
N ASP A 175 32.23 4.02 -5.24
CA ASP A 175 33.59 3.59 -5.59
C ASP A 175 33.83 3.19 -7.07
N VAL A 176 32.78 3.15 -7.92
CA VAL A 176 32.94 2.63 -9.30
C VAL A 176 33.26 3.73 -10.33
N SER A 177 33.25 5.01 -9.95
CA SER A 177 33.63 6.10 -10.87
C SER A 177 35.14 6.24 -11.13
N THR A 178 36.01 5.41 -10.52
CA THR A 178 37.48 5.45 -10.74
C THR A 178 38.13 4.08 -10.99
N GLY A 179 37.37 3.02 -11.28
CA GLY A 179 37.92 1.66 -11.44
C GLY A 179 38.09 1.21 -12.90
N ASN A 180 39.34 1.13 -13.37
CA ASN A 180 39.76 0.54 -14.64
C ASN A 180 39.10 -0.84 -14.92
N TYR A 181 38.41 -0.97 -16.05
CA TYR A 181 37.97 -2.27 -16.56
C TYR A 181 39.15 -2.99 -17.21
N PHE A 182 39.60 -4.10 -16.60
CA PHE A 182 40.49 -5.05 -17.26
C PHE A 182 39.72 -5.77 -18.38
N LYS A 183 40.19 -5.63 -19.62
CA LYS A 183 39.85 -6.54 -20.71
C LYS A 183 40.42 -7.92 -20.39
N LEU A 184 39.57 -8.93 -20.33
CA LEU A 184 40.01 -10.31 -20.44
C LEU A 184 40.29 -10.61 -21.91
N VAL A 185 41.47 -11.17 -22.13
CA VAL A 185 42.00 -11.69 -23.41
C VAL A 185 41.22 -12.95 -23.81
#